data_AF-A0A229UQ91-F1
#
_entry.id   AF-A0A229UQ91-F1
#
_cell.length_a   1.000
_cell.length_b   1.000
_cell.length_c   1.000
_cell.angle_alpha   90.00
_cell.angle_beta   90.00
_cell.angle_gamma   90.00
#
_symmetry.space_group_name_H-M   'P 1'
#
loop_
_entity.id
_entity.type
_entity.pdbx_description
1 polymer ?
#
loop_
_entity_poly.entity_id
_entity_poly.type
_entity_poly.pdbx_seq_one_letter_code
_entity_poly.pdbx_strand_id
1 'polypeptide(L)'
;MTNEFDLLFARLEWPSGLVRERACLAIAELLCDPSESEITFAYLKDWIKAQKLESISLYGLIILHKARSIKPDLCFPEDVTSNIFKPSILTNLLLIELGMLPQDLNHSFFIMEREEVPKNHEKFFARNLRVYPGAYIVERIDQKTGNNFSQHWLHEWSNIVSELNLKLSRESFNYWGREDSEHYSVFDVMFSEIYRSAFLRSLAWAVNQHGFNLHEAIFLALRNCPVDLGLWNVKVGNKPDDWPFVEKLESEIDTTPSKIWNQVNELWSKQQTSKNNLVHASGIVHTSDNLVYHLQIIGVLQKCIGKEEPDIEEIHDHLERGFGFGPSKLVFNGRLKKEEIEGIQSGDWLIMPLTKNIWPATIPRWQFWRMNSIYLPHGALTEEPLEYECTEESIQILKYGVVIGEWKDWMYGFTEKTEANLPPNTGSVLYLNKEIIQSLCEEMEMTFSWLCKISCFSREYSYEKYKTTHFYDQFGGTNIILP
;
A
#
# COMPACT_ATOMS: atom_id res chain seq x y z
N MET A 1 -18.80 -32.55 11.47
CA MET A 1 -18.52 -31.44 12.40
C MET A 1 -17.21 -30.85 11.94
N THR A 2 -17.25 -29.63 11.42
CA THR A 2 -16.05 -28.88 11.00
C THR A 2 -15.28 -28.53 12.27
N ASN A 3 -14.00 -28.90 12.38
CA ASN A 3 -13.14 -28.46 13.48
C ASN A 3 -12.99 -26.93 13.40
N GLU A 4 -12.87 -26.23 14.52
CA GLU A 4 -12.70 -24.76 14.54
C GLU A 4 -11.45 -24.33 13.75
N PHE A 5 -10.40 -25.17 13.76
CA PHE A 5 -9.22 -25.04 12.91
C PHE A 5 -9.55 -25.09 11.41
N ASP A 6 -10.40 -26.02 10.97
CA ASP A 6 -10.77 -26.13 9.55
C ASP A 6 -11.43 -24.85 9.05
N LEU A 7 -12.29 -24.23 9.88
CA LEU A 7 -12.93 -22.96 9.54
C LEU A 7 -11.93 -21.81 9.52
N LEU A 8 -11.00 -21.75 10.48
CA LEU A 8 -9.99 -20.71 10.54
C LEU A 8 -9.04 -20.76 9.33
N PHE A 9 -8.56 -21.94 8.95
CA PHE A 9 -7.68 -22.11 7.80
C PHE A 9 -8.41 -21.94 6.46
N ALA A 10 -9.69 -22.32 6.36
CA ALA A 10 -10.49 -22.03 5.17
C ALA A 10 -10.63 -20.53 4.88
N ARG A 11 -10.53 -19.67 5.92
CA ARG A 11 -10.56 -18.20 5.74
C ARG A 11 -9.34 -17.64 5.03
N LEU A 12 -8.22 -18.37 4.99
CA LEU A 12 -7.02 -17.98 4.23
C LEU A 12 -7.24 -17.96 2.72
N GLU A 13 -8.25 -18.68 2.23
CA GLU A 13 -8.64 -18.72 0.82
C GLU A 13 -9.87 -17.85 0.53
N TRP A 14 -10.43 -17.20 1.55
CA TRP A 14 -11.64 -16.39 1.42
C TRP A 14 -11.40 -15.19 0.48
N PRO A 15 -12.35 -14.78 -0.38
CA PRO A 15 -12.09 -13.71 -1.35
C PRO A 15 -11.75 -12.34 -0.76
N SER A 16 -12.15 -12.08 0.48
CA SER A 16 -11.92 -10.81 1.17
C SER A 16 -10.51 -10.74 1.78
N GLY A 17 -9.80 -9.65 1.48
CA GLY A 17 -8.43 -9.42 1.96
C GLY A 17 -8.36 -9.27 3.48
N LEU A 18 -9.33 -8.59 4.12
CA LEU A 18 -9.38 -8.47 5.57
C LEU A 18 -9.68 -9.79 6.25
N VAL A 19 -10.54 -10.64 5.67
CA VAL A 19 -10.81 -11.96 6.26
C VAL A 19 -9.55 -12.81 6.27
N ARG A 20 -8.75 -12.77 5.19
CA ARG A 20 -7.44 -13.44 5.14
C ARG A 20 -6.46 -12.86 6.15
N GLU A 21 -6.36 -11.54 6.22
CA GLU A 21 -5.50 -10.82 7.17
C GLU A 21 -5.80 -11.23 8.62
N ARG A 22 -7.08 -11.19 9.01
CA ARG A 22 -7.52 -11.54 10.37
C ARG A 22 -7.32 -13.02 10.68
N ALA A 23 -7.54 -13.90 9.70
CA ALA A 23 -7.25 -15.32 9.87
C ALA A 23 -5.74 -15.56 10.07
N CYS A 24 -4.89 -14.92 9.28
CA CYS A 24 -3.43 -15.00 9.47
C CYS A 24 -2.99 -14.51 10.85
N LEU A 25 -3.53 -13.37 11.30
CA LEU A 25 -3.22 -12.82 12.63
C LEU A 25 -3.63 -13.79 13.74
N ALA A 26 -4.85 -14.32 13.70
CA ALA A 26 -5.33 -15.27 14.69
C ALA A 26 -4.49 -16.56 14.72
N ILE A 27 -4.09 -17.10 13.56
CA ILE A 27 -3.21 -18.27 13.50
C ILE A 27 -1.82 -17.93 14.07
N ALA A 28 -1.30 -16.74 13.77
CA ALA A 28 -0.02 -16.28 14.31
C ALA A 28 -0.05 -16.15 15.84
N GLU A 29 -1.13 -15.61 16.40
CA GLU A 29 -1.34 -15.53 17.86
C GLU A 29 -1.40 -16.93 18.49
N LEU A 30 -2.10 -17.89 17.87
CA LEU A 30 -2.13 -19.29 18.32
C LEU A 30 -0.77 -19.97 18.28
N LEU A 31 0.07 -19.65 17.28
CA LEU A 31 1.46 -20.14 17.24
C LEU A 31 2.32 -19.59 18.38
N CYS A 32 1.99 -18.40 18.88
CA CYS A 32 2.69 -17.76 20.01
C CYS A 32 2.21 -18.28 21.37
N ASP A 33 1.00 -18.86 21.45
CA ASP A 33 0.43 -19.44 22.68
C ASP A 33 1.06 -20.81 22.99
N PRO A 34 1.75 -20.98 24.14
CA PRO A 34 2.37 -22.26 24.51
C PRO A 34 1.42 -23.46 24.56
N SER A 35 0.12 -23.24 24.81
CA SER A 35 -0.88 -24.30 24.89
C SER A 35 -1.38 -24.78 23.53
N GLU A 36 -1.30 -23.92 22.51
CA GLU A 36 -1.83 -24.18 21.16
C GLU A 36 -0.75 -24.28 20.08
N SER A 37 0.49 -23.89 20.38
CA SER A 37 1.57 -23.75 19.39
C SER A 37 1.87 -25.03 18.62
N GLU A 38 2.00 -26.17 19.31
CA GLU A 38 2.36 -27.46 18.68
C GLU A 38 1.28 -27.94 17.72
N ILE A 39 0.01 -27.92 18.16
CA ILE A 39 -1.12 -28.35 17.34
C ILE A 39 -1.37 -27.40 16.17
N THR A 40 -1.22 -26.09 16.40
CA THR A 40 -1.37 -25.07 15.35
C THR A 40 -0.28 -25.19 14.31
N PHE A 41 0.97 -25.43 14.71
CA PHE A 41 2.07 -25.62 13.79
C PHE A 41 1.91 -26.89 12.95
N ALA A 42 1.48 -28.00 13.56
CA ALA A 42 1.19 -29.24 12.83
C ALA A 42 0.09 -29.02 11.78
N TYR A 43 -0.99 -28.33 12.15
CA TYR A 43 -2.08 -28.01 11.24
C TYR A 43 -1.62 -27.09 10.09
N LEU A 44 -0.82 -26.06 10.41
CA LEU A 44 -0.26 -25.14 9.42
C LEU A 44 0.63 -25.89 8.41
N LYS A 45 1.47 -26.80 8.89
CA LYS A 45 2.34 -27.62 8.03
C LYS A 45 1.54 -28.48 7.05
N ASP A 46 0.52 -29.17 7.56
CA ASP A 46 -0.37 -29.99 6.73
C ASP A 46 -1.16 -29.13 5.73
N TRP A 47 -1.61 -27.95 6.16
CA TRP A 47 -2.30 -26.99 5.29
C TRP A 47 -1.39 -26.49 4.15
N ILE A 48 -0.15 -26.08 4.44
CA ILE A 48 0.83 -25.65 3.42
C ILE A 48 1.08 -26.77 2.42
N LYS A 49 1.29 -28.00 2.92
CA LYS A 49 1.55 -29.18 2.07
C LYS A 49 0.40 -29.51 1.13
N ALA A 50 -0.83 -29.23 1.54
CA ALA A 50 -2.02 -29.46 0.72
C ALA A 50 -2.18 -28.43 -0.42
N GLN A 51 -1.48 -27.29 -0.36
CA GLN A 51 -1.62 -26.22 -1.34
C GLN A 51 -0.93 -26.57 -2.66
N LYS A 52 -1.68 -26.38 -3.75
CA LYS A 52 -1.21 -26.58 -5.14
C LYS A 52 -0.83 -25.27 -5.83
N LEU A 53 -1.20 -24.14 -5.24
CA LEU A 53 -0.92 -22.81 -5.73
C LEU A 53 0.20 -22.18 -4.92
N GLU A 54 1.21 -21.68 -5.61
CA GLU A 54 2.34 -20.98 -5.01
C GLU A 54 1.84 -19.81 -4.19
N SER A 55 0.98 -18.97 -4.76
CA SER A 55 0.53 -17.74 -4.11
C SER A 55 -0.24 -17.98 -2.81
N ILE A 56 -0.95 -19.11 -2.68
CA ILE A 56 -1.65 -19.52 -1.46
C ILE A 56 -0.67 -20.13 -0.44
N SER A 57 0.27 -20.95 -0.91
CA SER A 57 1.30 -21.55 -0.04
C SER A 57 2.10 -20.47 0.74
N LEU A 58 2.33 -19.31 0.11
CA LEU A 58 3.01 -18.18 0.74
C LEU A 58 2.30 -17.67 2.01
N TYR A 59 0.98 -17.85 2.13
CA TYR A 59 0.25 -17.37 3.30
C TYR A 59 0.70 -18.08 4.56
N GLY A 60 1.10 -19.35 4.45
CA GLY A 60 1.68 -20.06 5.57
C GLY A 60 3.00 -19.44 6.04
N LEU A 61 3.86 -19.02 5.11
CA LEU A 61 5.11 -18.32 5.45
C LEU A 61 4.86 -16.92 6.03
N ILE A 62 3.86 -16.22 5.51
CA ILE A 62 3.42 -14.92 6.01
C ILE A 62 2.91 -15.02 7.46
N ILE A 63 2.20 -16.10 7.81
CA ILE A 63 1.79 -16.40 9.19
C ILE A 63 3.01 -16.57 10.11
N LEU A 64 4.03 -17.30 9.67
CA LEU A 64 5.27 -17.47 10.45
C LEU A 64 5.99 -16.14 10.68
N HIS A 65 6.03 -15.27 9.65
CA HIS A 65 6.55 -13.90 9.80
C HIS A 65 5.76 -13.11 10.83
N LYS A 66 4.43 -13.17 10.78
CA LYS A 66 3.59 -12.46 11.75
C LYS A 66 3.79 -13.00 13.16
N ALA A 67 3.86 -14.31 13.35
CA ALA A 67 4.11 -14.92 14.64
C ALA A 67 5.47 -14.48 15.22
N ARG A 68 6.51 -14.39 14.39
CA ARG A 68 7.81 -13.85 14.82
C ARG A 68 7.76 -12.35 15.14
N SER A 69 6.94 -11.56 14.44
CA SER A 69 6.74 -10.16 14.80
C SER A 69 6.10 -9.97 16.18
N ILE A 70 5.21 -10.90 16.57
CA ILE A 70 4.55 -10.92 17.89
C ILE A 70 5.52 -11.44 18.96
N LYS A 71 6.29 -12.48 18.62
CA LYS A 71 7.24 -13.14 19.51
C LYS A 71 8.60 -13.31 18.82
N PRO A 72 9.53 -12.34 18.94
CA PRO A 72 10.80 -12.35 18.19
C PRO A 72 11.71 -13.55 18.45
N ASP A 73 11.62 -14.16 19.63
CA ASP A 73 12.35 -15.36 20.03
C ASP A 73 11.69 -16.67 19.54
N LEU A 74 10.59 -16.59 18.78
CA LEU A 74 9.90 -17.76 18.25
C LEU A 74 10.73 -18.46 17.17
N CYS A 75 11.18 -19.66 17.51
CA CYS A 75 11.84 -20.58 16.59
C CYS A 75 10.81 -21.51 15.94
N PHE A 76 10.99 -21.78 14.65
CA PHE A 76 10.17 -22.73 13.91
C PHE A 76 11.03 -23.94 13.52
N PRO A 77 10.46 -25.16 13.52
CA PRO A 77 11.10 -26.33 12.94
C PRO A 77 11.56 -26.10 11.48
N GLU A 78 12.73 -26.65 11.11
CA GLU A 78 13.33 -26.49 9.77
C GLU A 78 12.52 -27.16 8.64
N ASP A 79 11.55 -28.01 8.98
CA ASP A 79 10.84 -28.88 8.05
C ASP A 79 9.78 -28.16 7.19
N VAL A 80 9.43 -26.90 7.47
CA VAL A 80 8.44 -26.12 6.70
C VAL A 80 8.84 -26.03 5.22
N THR A 81 10.13 -25.84 4.94
CA THR A 81 10.67 -25.70 3.57
C THR A 81 10.33 -26.89 2.67
N SER A 82 10.38 -28.11 3.23
CA SER A 82 10.11 -29.35 2.51
C SER A 82 8.64 -29.57 2.13
N ASN A 83 7.73 -28.79 2.71
CA ASN A 83 6.28 -28.92 2.46
C ASN A 83 5.78 -28.01 1.33
N ILE A 84 6.65 -27.17 0.75
CA ILE A 84 6.27 -26.24 -0.30
C ILE A 84 6.39 -26.93 -1.66
N PHE A 85 5.25 -27.23 -2.28
CA PHE A 85 5.17 -28.06 -3.49
C PHE A 85 5.96 -27.48 -4.69
N LYS A 86 6.06 -26.14 -4.81
CA LYS A 86 6.77 -25.44 -5.89
C LYS A 86 7.33 -24.09 -5.40
N PRO A 87 8.57 -24.02 -4.89
CA PRO A 87 9.13 -22.77 -4.39
C PRO A 87 9.33 -21.76 -5.53
N SER A 88 8.96 -20.51 -5.27
CA SER A 88 9.15 -19.38 -6.18
C SER A 88 10.18 -18.37 -5.64
N ILE A 89 10.57 -17.38 -6.46
CA ILE A 89 11.41 -16.25 -6.02
C ILE A 89 10.84 -15.63 -4.74
N LEU A 90 9.52 -15.38 -4.69
CA LEU A 90 8.86 -14.80 -3.51
C LEU A 90 8.89 -15.73 -2.29
N THR A 91 8.74 -17.04 -2.51
CA THR A 91 8.85 -18.04 -1.43
C THR A 91 10.25 -18.00 -0.83
N ASN A 92 11.28 -17.99 -1.67
CA ASN A 92 12.67 -17.94 -1.21
C ASN A 92 12.94 -16.64 -0.45
N LEU A 93 12.45 -15.49 -0.93
CA LEU A 93 12.56 -14.22 -0.21
C LEU A 93 11.96 -14.30 1.20
N LEU A 94 10.77 -14.89 1.35
CA LEU A 94 10.13 -15.06 2.66
C LEU A 94 10.92 -16.02 3.56
N LEU A 95 11.45 -17.12 3.02
CA LEU A 95 12.25 -18.07 3.79
C LEU A 95 13.61 -17.50 4.21
N ILE A 96 14.25 -16.70 3.35
CA ILE A 96 15.49 -15.97 3.66
C ILE A 96 15.24 -14.98 4.79
N GLU A 97 14.15 -14.22 4.73
CA GLU A 97 13.75 -13.29 5.80
C GLU A 97 13.44 -14.06 7.11
N LEU A 98 12.94 -15.29 7.03
CA LEU A 98 12.78 -16.17 8.20
C LEU A 98 14.10 -16.79 8.70
N GLY A 99 15.23 -16.57 8.03
CA GLY A 99 16.50 -17.23 8.34
C GLY A 99 16.51 -18.74 8.07
N MET A 100 15.55 -19.23 7.28
CA MET A 100 15.41 -20.64 6.92
C MET A 100 16.17 -21.03 5.64
N LEU A 101 16.63 -20.04 4.87
CA LEU A 101 17.47 -20.21 3.69
C LEU A 101 18.68 -19.26 3.75
N PRO A 102 19.81 -19.62 3.11
CA PRO A 102 20.94 -18.71 2.96
C PRO A 102 20.54 -17.47 2.15
N GLN A 103 21.24 -16.35 2.36
CA GLN A 103 20.95 -15.05 1.72
C GLN A 103 21.17 -15.02 0.18
N ASP A 104 21.61 -16.14 -0.41
CA ASP A 104 21.81 -16.27 -1.85
C ASP A 104 20.57 -16.87 -2.52
N LEU A 105 20.08 -16.19 -3.56
CA LEU A 105 18.94 -16.63 -4.38
C LEU A 105 19.36 -17.48 -5.58
N ASN A 106 20.64 -17.86 -5.70
CA ASN A 106 21.19 -18.72 -6.76
C ASN A 106 20.68 -20.18 -6.69
N HIS A 107 19.37 -20.37 -6.77
CA HIS A 107 18.73 -21.67 -6.84
C HIS A 107 18.15 -21.91 -8.22
N SER A 108 18.31 -23.14 -8.72
CA SER A 108 17.65 -23.60 -9.93
C SER A 108 16.15 -23.72 -9.66
N PHE A 109 15.37 -22.76 -10.15
CA PHE A 109 13.91 -22.88 -10.11
C PHE A 109 13.40 -24.00 -11.04
N PHE A 110 12.30 -24.64 -10.66
CA PHE A 110 11.63 -25.63 -11.50
C PHE A 110 11.15 -24.99 -12.81
N ILE A 111 11.41 -25.66 -13.93
CA ILE A 111 11.07 -25.18 -15.27
C ILE A 111 10.28 -26.27 -15.97
N MET A 112 9.07 -25.92 -16.44
CA MET A 112 8.33 -26.78 -17.35
C MET A 112 8.61 -26.40 -18.79
N GLU A 113 8.72 -27.42 -19.65
CA GLU A 113 8.74 -27.23 -21.09
C GLU A 113 7.36 -26.77 -21.57
N ARG A 114 7.35 -25.88 -22.57
CA ARG A 114 6.12 -25.28 -23.09
C ARG A 114 5.38 -26.28 -23.98
N GLU A 115 4.12 -26.53 -23.66
CA GLU A 115 3.16 -27.24 -24.52
C GLU A 115 2.11 -26.30 -25.16
N GLU A 116 1.32 -26.83 -26.10
CA GLU A 116 0.25 -26.10 -26.77
C GLU A 116 -0.90 -25.78 -25.80
N VAL A 117 -1.35 -24.51 -25.78
CA VAL A 117 -2.42 -24.05 -24.88
C VAL A 117 -3.78 -24.15 -25.58
N PRO A 118 -4.82 -24.72 -24.94
CA PRO A 118 -6.18 -24.74 -25.50
C PRO A 118 -6.71 -23.33 -25.85
N LYS A 119 -7.31 -23.17 -27.03
CA LYS A 119 -7.83 -21.86 -27.51
C LYS A 119 -8.86 -21.20 -26.59
N ASN A 120 -9.65 -21.98 -25.87
CA ASN A 120 -10.60 -21.47 -24.87
C ASN A 120 -9.90 -20.88 -23.65
N HIS A 121 -8.75 -21.45 -23.25
CA HIS A 121 -7.93 -20.93 -22.15
C HIS A 121 -7.32 -19.59 -22.53
N GLU A 122 -6.73 -19.48 -23.72
CA GLU A 122 -6.18 -18.23 -24.27
C GLU A 122 -7.21 -17.09 -24.24
N LYS A 123 -8.41 -17.32 -24.78
CA LYS A 123 -9.49 -16.31 -24.78
C LYS A 123 -9.91 -15.89 -23.38
N PHE A 124 -10.02 -16.84 -22.44
CA PHE A 124 -10.40 -16.54 -21.07
C PHE A 124 -9.31 -15.75 -20.35
N PHE A 125 -8.05 -16.17 -20.51
CA PHE A 125 -6.88 -15.54 -19.93
C PHE A 125 -6.78 -14.07 -20.33
N ALA A 126 -6.80 -13.79 -21.64
CA ALA A 126 -6.69 -12.43 -22.17
C ALA A 126 -7.85 -11.53 -21.69
N ARG A 127 -9.08 -12.06 -21.70
CA ARG A 127 -10.27 -11.29 -21.32
C ARG A 127 -10.30 -10.89 -19.84
N ASN A 128 -9.69 -11.70 -18.96
CA ASN A 128 -9.72 -11.47 -17.52
C ASN A 128 -8.36 -11.02 -16.96
N LEU A 129 -7.37 -10.73 -17.80
CA LEU A 129 -6.03 -10.32 -17.34
C LEU A 129 -6.05 -9.10 -16.41
N ARG A 130 -7.03 -8.20 -16.59
CA ARG A 130 -7.28 -7.03 -15.74
C ARG A 130 -7.45 -7.33 -14.25
N VAL A 131 -7.79 -8.57 -13.88
CA VAL A 131 -7.94 -8.99 -12.48
C VAL A 131 -6.59 -9.19 -11.79
N TYR A 132 -5.50 -9.18 -12.55
CA TYR A 132 -4.13 -9.16 -12.03
C TYR A 132 -3.59 -7.72 -12.05
N PRO A 133 -3.40 -7.07 -10.89
CA PRO A 133 -2.98 -5.67 -10.81
C PRO A 133 -1.66 -5.33 -11.52
N GLY A 134 -0.81 -6.33 -11.75
CA GLY A 134 0.48 -6.17 -12.43
C GLY A 134 0.46 -6.39 -13.94
N ALA A 135 -0.69 -6.55 -14.59
CA ALA A 135 -0.75 -6.94 -16.01
C ALA A 135 -0.03 -5.95 -16.94
N TYR A 136 -0.04 -4.65 -16.59
CA TYR A 136 0.58 -3.57 -17.36
C TYR A 136 2.10 -3.71 -17.53
N ILE A 137 2.79 -4.44 -16.64
CA ILE A 137 4.25 -4.59 -16.71
C ILE A 137 4.70 -5.69 -17.67
N VAL A 138 3.78 -6.57 -18.08
CA VAL A 138 4.08 -7.74 -18.90
C VAL A 138 4.59 -7.36 -20.27
N GLU A 139 4.04 -6.31 -20.90
CA GLU A 139 4.52 -5.81 -22.19
C GLU A 139 6.00 -5.41 -22.13
N ARG A 140 6.44 -4.80 -21.01
CA ARG A 140 7.83 -4.41 -20.80
C ARG A 140 8.75 -5.62 -20.63
N ILE A 141 8.27 -6.69 -19.98
CA ILE A 141 9.01 -7.94 -19.83
C ILE A 141 9.10 -8.65 -21.18
N ASP A 142 8.01 -8.68 -21.94
CA ASP A 142 7.95 -9.26 -23.27
C ASP A 142 8.91 -8.57 -24.24
N GLN A 143 9.00 -7.23 -24.23
CA GLN A 143 9.98 -6.50 -25.03
C GLN A 143 11.42 -6.94 -24.75
N LYS A 144 11.75 -7.27 -23.49
CA LYS A 144 13.08 -7.74 -23.09
C LYS A 144 13.32 -9.23 -23.36
N THR A 145 12.26 -10.04 -23.33
CA THR A 145 12.32 -11.51 -23.48
C THR A 145 11.95 -12.00 -24.87
N GLY A 146 11.63 -11.08 -25.81
CA GLY A 146 11.22 -11.40 -27.18
C GLY A 146 9.80 -11.98 -27.26
N ASN A 147 8.85 -11.46 -26.48
CA ASN A 147 7.45 -11.89 -26.39
C ASN A 147 7.23 -13.32 -25.87
N ASN A 148 8.22 -13.91 -25.22
CA ASN A 148 8.09 -15.28 -24.71
C ASN A 148 7.49 -15.35 -23.30
N PHE A 149 7.50 -14.24 -22.55
CA PHE A 149 7.02 -14.23 -21.16
C PHE A 149 5.50 -14.36 -21.06
N SER A 150 4.72 -13.53 -21.77
CA SER A 150 3.25 -13.60 -21.73
C SER A 150 2.73 -14.96 -22.19
N GLN A 151 3.40 -15.54 -23.19
CA GLN A 151 3.08 -16.86 -23.72
C GLN A 151 3.37 -17.97 -22.73
N HIS A 152 4.51 -17.91 -22.04
CA HIS A 152 4.84 -18.87 -20.99
C HIS A 152 3.93 -18.69 -19.76
N TRP A 153 3.53 -17.44 -19.45
CA TRP A 153 2.56 -17.17 -18.39
C TRP A 153 1.18 -17.74 -18.69
N LEU A 154 0.70 -17.59 -19.91
CA LEU A 154 -0.53 -18.24 -20.37
C LEU A 154 -0.43 -19.77 -20.27
N HIS A 155 0.73 -20.34 -20.63
CA HIS A 155 0.97 -21.78 -20.54
C HIS A 155 0.90 -22.28 -19.09
N GLU A 156 1.63 -21.66 -18.17
CA GLU A 156 1.57 -22.00 -16.74
C GLU A 156 0.16 -21.84 -16.16
N TRP A 157 -0.53 -20.78 -16.53
CA TRP A 157 -1.92 -20.56 -16.12
C TRP A 157 -2.83 -21.70 -16.59
N SER A 158 -2.69 -22.11 -17.86
CA SER A 158 -3.46 -23.20 -18.46
C SER A 158 -3.18 -24.55 -17.78
N ASN A 159 -1.93 -24.81 -17.43
CA ASN A 159 -1.53 -26.03 -16.73
C ASN A 159 -2.17 -26.08 -15.34
N ILE A 160 -2.10 -25.00 -14.58
CA ILE A 160 -2.72 -24.92 -13.26
C ILE A 160 -4.24 -25.14 -13.34
N VAL A 161 -4.92 -24.50 -14.29
CA VAL A 161 -6.38 -24.70 -14.48
C VAL A 161 -6.71 -26.17 -14.74
N SER A 162 -5.90 -26.83 -15.57
CA SER A 162 -6.06 -28.24 -15.93
C SER A 162 -5.75 -29.17 -14.74
N GLU A 163 -4.66 -28.93 -14.01
CA GLU A 163 -4.25 -29.66 -12.81
C GLU A 163 -5.30 -29.60 -11.69
N LEU A 164 -5.97 -28.44 -11.55
CA LEU A 164 -7.02 -28.22 -10.56
C LEU A 164 -8.41 -28.64 -11.04
N ASN A 165 -8.54 -29.08 -12.30
CA ASN A 165 -9.82 -29.44 -12.93
C ASN A 165 -10.89 -28.35 -12.77
N LEU A 166 -10.50 -27.08 -12.96
CA LEU A 166 -11.38 -25.93 -12.74
C LEU A 166 -12.20 -25.62 -13.98
N LYS A 167 -13.50 -25.44 -13.79
CA LYS A 167 -14.38 -24.91 -14.83
C LYS A 167 -14.17 -23.41 -14.98
N LEU A 168 -13.84 -22.97 -16.20
CA LEU A 168 -13.74 -21.54 -16.53
C LEU A 168 -15.11 -20.87 -16.38
N SER A 169 -15.26 -20.04 -15.34
CA SER A 169 -16.47 -19.27 -15.06
C SER A 169 -16.09 -17.85 -14.64
N ARG A 170 -16.92 -16.88 -15.03
CA ARG A 170 -16.79 -15.48 -14.57
C ARG A 170 -17.67 -15.18 -13.36
N GLU A 171 -18.47 -16.15 -12.90
CA GLU A 171 -19.42 -15.94 -11.80
C GLU A 171 -18.73 -15.47 -10.52
N SER A 172 -17.52 -15.97 -10.23
CA SER A 172 -16.74 -15.52 -9.07
C SER A 172 -16.42 -14.03 -9.11
N PHE A 173 -16.28 -13.43 -10.31
CA PHE A 173 -16.02 -11.99 -10.44
C PHE A 173 -17.27 -11.13 -10.26
N ASN A 174 -18.49 -11.72 -10.33
CA ASN A 174 -19.72 -10.96 -10.13
C ASN A 174 -19.84 -10.43 -8.68
N TYR A 175 -19.18 -11.07 -7.72
CA TYR A 175 -19.16 -10.66 -6.32
C TYR A 175 -18.27 -9.45 -6.05
N TRP A 176 -17.40 -9.07 -6.98
CA TRP A 176 -16.55 -7.89 -6.84
C TRP A 176 -17.39 -6.60 -6.80
N GLY A 177 -18.57 -6.59 -7.43
CA GLY A 177 -19.36 -5.37 -7.64
C GLY A 177 -19.01 -4.71 -8.97
N ARG A 178 -19.58 -3.53 -9.23
CA ARG A 178 -19.26 -2.74 -10.43
C ARG A 178 -18.37 -1.57 -10.06
N GLU A 179 -17.39 -1.27 -10.90
CA GLU A 179 -16.45 -0.14 -10.71
C GLU A 179 -17.15 1.22 -10.61
N ASP A 180 -18.38 1.34 -11.12
CA ASP A 180 -19.19 2.56 -11.06
C ASP A 180 -20.17 2.60 -9.87
N SER A 181 -20.14 1.59 -9.00
CA SER A 181 -20.99 1.46 -7.81
C SER A 181 -20.18 1.07 -6.57
N GLU A 182 -20.87 0.66 -5.49
CA GLU A 182 -20.24 -0.06 -4.40
C GLU A 182 -19.54 -1.33 -4.92
N HIS A 183 -18.26 -1.49 -4.58
CA HIS A 183 -17.43 -2.64 -4.97
C HIS A 183 -16.34 -2.90 -3.92
N TYR A 184 -15.80 -4.11 -3.90
CA TYR A 184 -14.65 -4.43 -3.05
C TYR A 184 -13.38 -3.75 -3.57
N SER A 185 -12.65 -3.01 -2.73
CA SER A 185 -11.38 -2.39 -3.14
C SER A 185 -10.31 -3.44 -3.47
N VAL A 186 -10.37 -4.58 -2.78
CA VAL A 186 -9.54 -5.76 -3.04
C VAL A 186 -10.40 -7.01 -2.97
N PHE A 187 -10.26 -7.87 -3.97
CA PHE A 187 -11.02 -9.12 -4.06
C PHE A 187 -10.17 -10.23 -4.69
N ASP A 188 -9.69 -11.16 -3.86
CA ASP A 188 -8.76 -12.21 -4.24
C ASP A 188 -9.47 -13.54 -4.47
N VAL A 189 -10.04 -13.75 -5.66
CA VAL A 189 -10.66 -15.05 -6.02
C VAL A 189 -9.63 -16.10 -6.43
N MET A 190 -10.04 -17.38 -6.45
CA MET A 190 -9.21 -18.49 -6.92
C MET A 190 -8.49 -18.20 -8.26
N PHE A 191 -9.20 -17.63 -9.25
CA PHE A 191 -8.55 -17.28 -10.52
C PHE A 191 -7.45 -16.23 -10.37
N SER A 192 -7.59 -15.25 -9.46
CA SER A 192 -6.53 -14.28 -9.19
C SER A 192 -5.28 -14.95 -8.60
N GLU A 193 -5.45 -15.97 -7.76
CA GLU A 193 -4.34 -16.79 -7.23
C GLU A 193 -3.67 -17.63 -8.32
N ILE A 194 -4.44 -18.16 -9.28
CA ILE A 194 -3.89 -18.88 -10.43
C ILE A 194 -3.05 -17.94 -11.31
N TYR A 195 -3.52 -16.71 -11.57
CA TYR A 195 -2.72 -15.72 -12.30
C TYR A 195 -1.41 -15.41 -11.59
N ARG A 196 -1.43 -15.17 -10.27
CA ARG A 196 -0.23 -14.89 -9.47
C ARG A 196 0.73 -16.07 -9.44
N SER A 197 0.22 -17.26 -9.20
CA SER A 197 1.00 -18.50 -9.16
C SER A 197 1.68 -18.75 -10.50
N ALA A 198 0.93 -18.68 -11.61
CA ALA A 198 1.49 -18.81 -12.95
C ALA A 198 2.53 -17.72 -13.26
N PHE A 199 2.29 -16.48 -12.83
CA PHE A 199 3.22 -15.37 -13.04
C PHE A 199 4.53 -15.60 -12.30
N LEU A 200 4.48 -16.05 -11.05
CA LEU A 200 5.66 -16.38 -10.25
C LEU A 200 6.48 -17.53 -10.86
N ARG A 201 5.82 -18.56 -11.40
CA ARG A 201 6.49 -19.62 -12.17
C ARG A 201 7.16 -19.08 -13.43
N SER A 202 6.47 -18.20 -14.15
CA SER A 202 7.01 -17.60 -15.37
C SER A 202 8.18 -16.65 -15.13
N LEU A 203 8.20 -15.94 -14.01
CA LEU A 203 9.36 -15.15 -13.59
C LEU A 203 10.58 -16.03 -13.35
N ALA A 204 10.40 -17.12 -12.62
CA ALA A 204 11.45 -18.11 -12.38
C ALA A 204 12.01 -18.68 -13.69
N TRP A 205 11.13 -19.04 -14.63
CA TRP A 205 11.52 -19.47 -15.97
C TRP A 205 12.31 -18.40 -16.74
N ALA A 206 11.85 -17.14 -16.74
CA ALA A 206 12.50 -16.06 -17.47
C ALA A 206 13.91 -15.74 -16.94
N VAL A 207 14.11 -15.81 -15.62
CA VAL A 207 15.43 -15.66 -14.99
C VAL A 207 16.36 -16.79 -15.43
N ASN A 208 15.88 -18.04 -15.35
CA ASN A 208 16.73 -19.21 -15.62
C ASN A 208 17.06 -19.43 -17.10
N GLN A 209 16.10 -19.22 -18.00
CA GLN A 209 16.22 -19.60 -19.43
C GLN A 209 16.51 -18.41 -20.36
N HIS A 210 16.15 -17.20 -19.94
CA HIS A 210 16.22 -16.01 -20.80
C HIS A 210 17.13 -14.90 -20.24
N GLY A 211 17.87 -15.17 -19.16
CA GLY A 211 18.79 -14.19 -18.57
C GLY A 211 18.09 -12.93 -18.07
N PHE A 212 16.78 -13.02 -17.75
CA PHE A 212 16.05 -11.90 -17.21
C PHE A 212 16.68 -11.45 -15.89
N ASN A 213 16.81 -10.14 -15.69
CA ASN A 213 17.54 -9.59 -14.56
C ASN A 213 16.90 -10.00 -13.23
N LEU A 214 17.69 -10.63 -12.34
CA LEU A 214 17.19 -11.14 -11.06
C LEU A 214 16.65 -10.03 -10.14
N HIS A 215 17.26 -8.84 -10.12
CA HIS A 215 16.74 -7.72 -9.30
C HIS A 215 15.38 -7.24 -9.80
N GLU A 216 15.19 -7.17 -11.11
CA GLU A 216 13.87 -6.87 -11.69
C GLU A 216 12.86 -7.98 -11.36
N ALA A 217 13.26 -9.25 -11.45
CA ALA A 217 12.41 -10.38 -11.08
C ALA A 217 12.02 -10.38 -9.60
N ILE A 218 12.94 -10.03 -8.70
CA ILE A 218 12.68 -9.86 -7.26
C ILE A 218 11.64 -8.76 -7.06
N PHE A 219 11.80 -7.59 -7.67
CA PHE A 219 10.81 -6.51 -7.56
C PHE A 219 9.43 -6.97 -8.03
N LEU A 220 9.36 -7.64 -9.18
CA LEU A 220 8.09 -8.17 -9.73
C LEU A 220 7.48 -9.27 -8.85
N ALA A 221 8.31 -10.12 -8.24
CA ALA A 221 7.89 -11.12 -7.28
C ALA A 221 7.32 -10.47 -6.03
N LEU A 222 7.96 -9.44 -5.48
CA LEU A 222 7.46 -8.69 -4.31
C LEU A 222 6.06 -8.09 -4.55
N ARG A 223 5.77 -7.59 -5.77
CA ARG A 223 4.43 -7.08 -6.12
C ARG A 223 3.31 -8.14 -6.00
N ASN A 224 3.66 -9.42 -5.94
CA ASN A 224 2.69 -10.50 -5.70
C ASN A 224 2.43 -10.77 -4.21
N CYS A 225 3.29 -10.29 -3.30
CA CYS A 225 3.08 -10.41 -1.87
C CYS A 225 1.85 -9.61 -1.44
N PRO A 226 0.86 -10.21 -0.73
CA PRO A 226 -0.39 -9.53 -0.35
C PRO A 226 -0.24 -8.60 0.85
N VAL A 227 0.91 -8.60 1.50
CA VAL A 227 1.24 -7.78 2.66
C VAL A 227 2.63 -7.17 2.49
N ASP A 228 2.84 -6.05 3.15
CA ASP A 228 4.18 -5.60 3.52
C ASP A 228 4.42 -5.95 4.99
N LEU A 229 5.49 -6.71 5.27
CA LEU A 229 5.75 -7.23 6.61
C LEU A 229 6.02 -6.13 7.64
N GLY A 230 6.62 -5.01 7.21
CA GLY A 230 6.88 -3.85 8.07
C GLY A 230 5.57 -3.11 8.37
N LEU A 231 4.84 -2.72 7.33
CA LEU A 231 3.57 -2.02 7.49
C LEU A 231 2.57 -2.88 8.28
N TRP A 232 2.63 -4.20 8.19
CA TRP A 232 1.68 -5.09 8.88
C TRP A 232 1.89 -5.14 10.40
N ASN A 233 3.02 -4.59 10.87
CA ASN A 233 3.26 -4.39 12.30
C ASN A 233 2.71 -3.05 12.79
N VAL A 234 2.59 -2.05 11.91
CA VAL A 234 2.00 -0.75 12.26
C VAL A 234 0.51 -0.94 12.52
N LYS A 235 0.11 -0.80 13.79
CA LYS A 235 -1.29 -0.80 14.20
C LYS A 235 -1.98 0.45 13.70
N VAL A 236 -3.26 0.29 13.39
CA VAL A 236 -4.11 1.42 13.02
C VAL A 236 -4.44 2.18 14.29
N GLY A 237 -4.10 3.45 14.31
CA GLY A 237 -4.32 4.34 15.45
C GLY A 237 -5.74 4.89 15.51
N ASN A 238 -5.96 5.72 16.53
CA ASN A 238 -7.16 6.55 16.62
C ASN A 238 -7.02 7.78 15.73
N LYS A 239 -8.15 8.28 15.24
CA LYS A 239 -8.23 9.61 14.62
C LYS A 239 -7.69 10.66 15.60
N PRO A 240 -6.83 11.59 15.17
CA PRO A 240 -6.38 12.68 16.04
C PRO A 240 -7.57 13.44 16.63
N ASP A 241 -7.49 13.78 17.92
CA ASP A 241 -8.57 14.46 18.65
C ASP A 241 -8.90 15.84 18.06
N ASP A 242 -7.89 16.48 17.48
CA ASP A 242 -7.98 17.78 16.81
C ASP A 242 -8.19 17.69 15.30
N TRP A 243 -8.35 16.48 14.74
CA TRP A 243 -8.67 16.32 13.31
C TRP A 243 -10.04 16.92 13.01
N PRO A 244 -10.15 17.83 12.02
CA PRO A 244 -11.41 18.50 11.70
C PRO A 244 -12.56 17.52 11.49
N PHE A 245 -13.73 17.86 12.05
CA PHE A 245 -14.92 17.04 11.90
C PHE A 245 -16.19 17.89 12.01
N VAL A 246 -17.16 17.62 11.13
CA VAL A 246 -18.47 18.27 11.13
C VAL A 246 -19.55 17.21 11.29
N GLU A 247 -20.20 17.16 12.46
CA GLU A 247 -21.20 16.14 12.79
C GLU A 247 -22.54 16.32 12.07
N LYS A 248 -23.04 17.56 11.97
CA LYS A 248 -24.38 17.85 11.43
C LYS A 248 -24.39 19.09 10.55
N LEU A 249 -25.11 18.96 9.44
CA LEU A 249 -25.50 20.05 8.56
C LEU A 249 -26.74 20.70 9.19
N GLU A 250 -26.63 21.98 9.57
CA GLU A 250 -27.67 22.71 10.29
C GLU A 250 -28.59 23.52 9.36
N SER A 251 -28.23 23.65 8.08
CA SER A 251 -28.85 24.56 7.11
C SER A 251 -29.02 23.94 5.72
N GLU A 252 -29.98 24.48 4.94
CA GLU A 252 -30.14 24.16 3.51
C GLU A 252 -28.98 24.68 2.64
N ILE A 253 -28.29 25.73 3.10
CA ILE A 253 -27.04 26.21 2.47
C ILE A 253 -25.87 25.40 3.02
N ASP A 254 -25.06 24.84 2.14
CA ASP A 254 -23.84 24.14 2.51
C ASP A 254 -22.78 25.14 3.01
N THR A 255 -22.63 25.22 4.33
CA THR A 255 -21.61 26.01 5.02
C THR A 255 -20.44 25.14 5.50
N THR A 256 -20.42 23.86 5.11
CA THR A 256 -19.47 22.86 5.60
C THR A 256 -18.03 23.23 5.28
N PRO A 257 -17.68 23.68 4.05
CA PRO A 257 -16.31 24.12 3.75
C PRO A 257 -15.82 25.21 4.70
N SER A 258 -16.64 26.22 4.99
CA SER A 258 -16.27 27.31 5.92
C SER A 258 -16.08 26.81 7.36
N LYS A 259 -16.92 25.87 7.82
CA LYS A 259 -16.77 25.24 9.14
C LYS A 259 -15.46 24.42 9.21
N ILE A 260 -15.14 23.68 8.15
CA ILE A 260 -13.87 22.93 8.05
C ILE A 260 -12.69 23.91 8.08
N TRP A 261 -12.73 25.00 7.29
CA TRP A 261 -11.64 25.98 7.26
C TRP A 261 -11.37 26.65 8.60
N ASN A 262 -12.41 26.97 9.37
CA ASN A 262 -12.24 27.48 10.73
C ASN A 262 -11.48 26.49 11.63
N GLN A 263 -11.82 25.20 11.54
CA GLN A 263 -11.13 24.15 12.30
C GLN A 263 -9.68 23.94 11.80
N VAL A 264 -9.42 24.04 10.50
CA VAL A 264 -8.05 24.00 9.94
C VAL A 264 -7.22 25.19 10.44
N ASN A 265 -7.81 26.39 10.54
CA ASN A 265 -7.14 27.56 11.09
C ASN A 265 -6.79 27.39 12.59
N GLU A 266 -7.69 26.78 13.37
CA GLU A 266 -7.40 26.41 14.76
C GLU A 266 -6.26 25.38 14.85
N LEU A 267 -6.25 24.38 13.96
CA LEU A 267 -5.18 23.38 13.86
C LEU A 267 -3.84 24.05 13.52
N TRP A 268 -3.83 24.97 12.55
CA TRP A 268 -2.64 25.75 12.18
C TRP A 268 -2.11 26.53 13.38
N SER A 269 -3.00 27.19 14.12
CA SER A 269 -2.64 27.99 15.30
C SER A 269 -2.06 27.14 16.42
N LYS A 270 -2.66 25.98 16.71
CA LYS A 270 -2.16 25.03 17.73
C LYS A 270 -0.75 24.55 17.42
N GLN A 271 -0.48 24.20 16.15
CA GLN A 271 0.82 23.69 15.73
C GLN A 271 1.96 24.68 16.04
N GLN A 272 1.69 25.99 16.04
CA GLN A 272 2.73 27.00 16.27
C GLN A 272 3.40 26.86 17.64
N THR A 273 2.69 26.26 18.60
CA THR A 273 3.19 25.97 19.95
C THR A 273 3.66 24.52 20.15
N SER A 274 3.48 23.66 19.14
CA SER A 274 3.91 22.26 19.16
C SER A 274 5.41 22.14 18.89
N LYS A 275 6.01 21.05 19.39
CA LYS A 275 7.39 20.65 19.05
C LYS A 275 7.50 20.09 17.63
N ASN A 276 6.40 19.59 17.09
CA ASN A 276 6.34 18.99 15.76
C ASN A 276 5.37 19.77 14.88
N ASN A 277 5.75 20.00 13.62
CA ASN A 277 4.84 20.49 12.58
C ASN A 277 4.14 19.32 11.91
N LEU A 278 2.87 19.51 11.59
CA LEU A 278 2.14 18.62 10.69
C LEU A 278 2.60 18.96 9.27
N VAL A 279 3.24 18.02 8.58
CA VAL A 279 3.74 18.23 7.21
C VAL A 279 2.95 17.46 6.16
N HIS A 280 2.11 16.53 6.58
CA HIS A 280 1.08 15.95 5.73
C HIS A 280 -0.08 15.48 6.60
N ALA A 281 -1.30 15.70 6.14
CA ALA A 281 -2.47 15.02 6.68
C ALA A 281 -3.50 14.77 5.58
N SER A 282 -4.25 13.70 5.70
CA SER A 282 -5.31 13.35 4.75
C SER A 282 -6.38 12.55 5.47
N GLY A 283 -7.66 12.82 5.22
CA GLY A 283 -8.74 12.02 5.78
C GLY A 283 -10.13 12.63 5.63
N ILE A 284 -11.13 11.83 5.94
CA ILE A 284 -12.54 12.23 5.95
C ILE A 284 -12.82 13.21 7.11
N VAL A 285 -13.56 14.27 6.82
CA VAL A 285 -14.00 15.29 7.81
C VAL A 285 -15.52 15.39 7.95
N HIS A 286 -16.26 14.79 7.00
CA HIS A 286 -17.72 14.66 7.07
C HIS A 286 -18.20 13.53 6.14
N THR A 287 -19.22 12.79 6.58
CA THR A 287 -19.86 11.75 5.77
C THR A 287 -21.35 11.72 6.02
N SER A 288 -22.11 11.68 4.93
CA SER A 288 -23.54 11.39 4.87
C SER A 288 -23.85 10.62 3.59
N ASP A 289 -25.08 10.13 3.41
CA ASP A 289 -25.45 9.24 2.29
C ASP A 289 -25.16 9.80 0.89
N ASN A 290 -25.21 11.13 0.74
CA ASN A 290 -25.09 11.82 -0.54
C ASN A 290 -23.98 12.87 -0.57
N LEU A 291 -23.26 13.06 0.54
CA LEU A 291 -22.29 14.14 0.69
C LEU A 291 -21.13 13.70 1.58
N VAL A 292 -19.92 13.75 1.04
CA VAL A 292 -18.68 13.40 1.74
C VAL A 292 -17.67 14.53 1.57
N TYR A 293 -17.01 14.93 2.65
CA TYR A 293 -15.87 15.85 2.60
C TYR A 293 -14.60 15.14 3.05
N HIS A 294 -13.56 15.34 2.27
CA HIS A 294 -12.21 14.88 2.53
C HIS A 294 -11.28 16.07 2.59
N LEU A 295 -10.46 16.15 3.64
CA LEU A 295 -9.45 17.19 3.81
C LEU A 295 -8.06 16.60 3.55
N GLN A 296 -7.25 17.33 2.79
CA GLN A 296 -5.83 17.08 2.63
C GLN A 296 -5.06 18.35 3.01
N ILE A 297 -3.96 18.16 3.74
CA ILE A 297 -3.00 19.18 4.14
C ILE A 297 -1.63 18.71 3.67
N ILE A 298 -0.94 19.55 2.90
CA ILE A 298 0.43 19.29 2.44
C ILE A 298 1.31 20.42 2.94
N GLY A 299 2.33 20.08 3.74
CA GLY A 299 3.36 21.00 4.17
C GLY A 299 4.35 21.29 3.05
N VAL A 300 4.59 22.56 2.79
CA VAL A 300 5.53 23.03 1.78
C VAL A 300 6.41 24.15 2.32
N LEU A 301 7.57 24.32 1.71
CA LEU A 301 8.32 25.57 1.79
C LEU A 301 7.94 26.46 0.62
N GLN A 302 7.93 27.77 0.85
CA GLN A 302 7.56 28.77 -0.15
C GLN A 302 8.47 29.99 -0.07
N LYS A 303 8.80 30.54 -1.24
CA LYS A 303 9.48 31.84 -1.40
C LYS A 303 8.74 32.66 -2.43
N CYS A 304 8.31 33.85 -2.03
CA CYS A 304 7.75 34.84 -2.95
C CYS A 304 8.91 35.63 -3.57
N ILE A 305 8.98 35.63 -4.90
CA ILE A 305 10.01 36.34 -5.69
C ILE A 305 9.45 37.56 -6.42
N GLY A 306 8.14 37.84 -6.31
CA GLY A 306 7.47 38.88 -7.08
C GLY A 306 6.03 39.14 -6.62
N LYS A 307 5.14 39.53 -7.55
CA LYS A 307 3.77 39.97 -7.24
C LYS A 307 2.69 39.04 -7.80
N GLU A 308 3.02 38.20 -8.77
CA GLU A 308 2.06 37.26 -9.37
C GLU A 308 1.74 36.16 -8.36
N GLU A 309 0.46 36.05 -8.00
CA GLU A 309 -0.04 35.04 -7.06
C GLU A 309 0.03 33.63 -7.69
N PRO A 310 0.25 32.59 -6.86
CA PRO A 310 0.33 31.22 -7.35
C PRO A 310 -1.05 30.65 -7.66
N ASP A 311 -1.12 29.76 -8.65
CA ASP A 311 -2.29 28.91 -8.85
C ASP A 311 -2.20 27.70 -7.90
N ILE A 312 -2.88 27.80 -6.76
CA ILE A 312 -2.88 26.77 -5.72
C ILE A 312 -3.41 25.43 -6.25
N GLU A 313 -4.38 25.44 -7.17
CA GLU A 313 -4.94 24.23 -7.76
C GLU A 313 -3.88 23.52 -8.62
N GLU A 314 -3.18 24.27 -9.49
CA GLU A 314 -2.08 23.73 -10.31
C GLU A 314 -0.97 23.11 -9.44
N ILE A 315 -0.62 23.77 -8.34
CA ILE A 315 0.42 23.29 -7.42
C ILE A 315 -0.01 21.98 -6.75
N HIS A 316 -1.24 21.90 -6.24
CA HIS A 316 -1.76 20.65 -5.64
C HIS A 316 -1.75 19.50 -6.65
N ASP A 317 -2.20 19.74 -7.87
CA ASP A 317 -2.20 18.76 -8.95
C ASP A 317 -0.79 18.25 -9.28
N HIS A 318 0.22 19.13 -9.23
CA HIS A 318 1.61 18.73 -9.41
C HIS A 318 2.11 17.86 -8.25
N LEU A 319 1.80 18.26 -7.00
CA LEU A 319 2.20 17.55 -5.79
C LEU A 319 1.59 16.15 -5.69
N GLU A 320 0.33 15.98 -6.09
CA GLU A 320 -0.37 14.69 -6.09
C GLU A 320 0.22 13.67 -7.08
N ARG A 321 0.88 14.13 -8.15
CA ARG A 321 1.52 13.25 -9.15
C ARG A 321 2.87 12.71 -8.68
N GLY A 322 3.48 13.30 -7.65
CA GLY A 322 4.76 12.90 -7.11
C GLY A 322 4.67 11.64 -6.25
N PHE A 323 5.08 10.49 -6.80
CA PHE A 323 5.23 9.27 -6.01
C PHE A 323 6.64 8.68 -6.14
N GLY A 324 7.09 8.02 -5.09
CA GLY A 324 8.31 7.24 -5.04
C GLY A 324 8.02 5.77 -4.78
N PHE A 325 8.96 4.91 -5.14
CA PHE A 325 8.96 3.53 -4.69
C PHE A 325 9.89 3.40 -3.48
N GLY A 326 9.40 2.75 -2.44
CA GLY A 326 10.22 2.26 -1.35
C GLY A 326 11.25 1.23 -1.82
N PRO A 327 12.13 0.78 -0.93
CA PRO A 327 13.14 -0.22 -1.26
C PRO A 327 12.47 -1.53 -1.69
N SER A 328 13.09 -2.22 -2.64
CA SER A 328 12.67 -3.54 -3.14
C SER A 328 12.89 -4.64 -2.10
N LYS A 329 12.14 -4.58 -0.99
CA LYS A 329 12.20 -5.51 0.14
C LYS A 329 10.78 -5.93 0.57
N LEU A 330 10.69 -7.00 1.35
CA LEU A 330 9.45 -7.48 1.97
C LEU A 330 8.98 -6.60 3.14
N VAL A 331 9.91 -5.87 3.75
CA VAL A 331 9.70 -5.01 4.91
C VAL A 331 9.81 -3.56 4.46
N PHE A 332 8.79 -2.75 4.72
CA PHE A 332 8.79 -1.31 4.48
C PHE A 332 9.64 -0.58 5.52
N ASN A 333 10.95 -0.66 5.34
CA ASN A 333 11.93 0.11 6.09
C ASN A 333 13.12 0.42 5.19
N GLY A 334 13.90 1.43 5.55
CA GLY A 334 15.14 1.69 4.85
C GLY A 334 15.55 3.13 4.89
N ARG A 335 16.29 3.54 3.85
CA ARG A 335 16.83 4.89 3.71
C ARG A 335 16.11 5.61 2.60
N LEU A 336 15.67 6.82 2.88
CA LEU A 336 15.22 7.77 1.88
C LEU A 336 16.45 8.20 1.07
N LYS A 337 16.38 8.03 -0.25
CA LYS A 337 17.46 8.47 -1.13
C LYS A 337 17.55 9.98 -1.06
N LYS A 338 18.77 10.51 -1.06
CA LYS A 338 18.98 11.93 -1.33
C LYS A 338 18.49 12.21 -2.73
N GLU A 339 17.54 13.12 -2.84
CA GLU A 339 16.95 13.58 -4.09
C GLU A 339 17.17 15.10 -4.16
N GLU A 340 17.28 15.65 -5.36
CA GLU A 340 17.13 17.09 -5.53
C GLU A 340 15.64 17.43 -5.41
N ILE A 341 15.29 18.51 -4.73
CA ILE A 341 13.89 18.97 -4.76
C ILE A 341 13.71 19.73 -6.06
N GLU A 342 12.87 19.19 -6.94
CA GLU A 342 12.32 19.98 -8.03
C GLU A 342 11.35 20.99 -7.43
N GLY A 343 11.79 22.24 -7.34
CA GLY A 343 10.92 23.34 -6.94
C GLY A 343 9.84 23.57 -8.01
N ILE A 344 8.61 23.77 -7.55
CA ILE A 344 7.48 24.11 -8.39
C ILE A 344 7.42 25.63 -8.46
N GLN A 345 7.53 26.17 -9.66
CA GLN A 345 7.30 27.60 -9.90
C GLN A 345 5.87 27.78 -10.41
N SER A 346 5.07 28.59 -9.70
CA SER A 346 3.74 29.03 -10.15
C SER A 346 3.62 30.53 -9.87
N GLY A 347 3.39 31.31 -10.92
CA GLY A 347 3.54 32.77 -10.87
C GLY A 347 4.94 33.16 -10.37
N ASP A 348 4.96 34.08 -9.39
CA ASP A 348 6.17 34.55 -8.73
C ASP A 348 6.46 33.80 -7.40
N TRP A 349 6.06 32.54 -7.31
CA TRP A 349 6.28 31.72 -6.12
C TRP A 349 7.09 30.48 -6.46
N LEU A 350 8.13 30.24 -5.65
CA LEU A 350 8.85 28.98 -5.62
C LEU A 350 8.34 28.15 -4.46
N ILE A 351 7.85 26.95 -4.75
CA ILE A 351 7.25 26.05 -3.76
C ILE A 351 8.01 24.73 -3.76
N MET A 352 8.27 24.20 -2.57
CA MET A 352 9.04 22.98 -2.40
C MET A 352 8.31 22.02 -1.46
N PRO A 353 7.95 20.80 -1.92
CA PRO A 353 7.31 19.82 -1.06
C PRO A 353 8.23 19.34 0.05
N LEU A 354 7.68 19.24 1.26
CA LEU A 354 8.37 18.60 2.38
C LEU A 354 8.14 17.09 2.45
N THR A 355 7.21 16.56 1.65
CA THR A 355 6.79 15.16 1.72
C THR A 355 6.63 14.56 0.33
N LYS A 356 6.68 13.23 0.26
CA LYS A 356 6.48 12.44 -0.96
C LYS A 356 5.64 11.22 -0.62
N ASN A 357 4.71 10.88 -1.50
CA ASN A 357 3.97 9.62 -1.38
C ASN A 357 4.89 8.46 -1.73
N ILE A 358 5.01 7.46 -0.87
CA ILE A 358 5.92 6.32 -1.07
C ILE A 358 5.14 5.03 -1.13
N TRP A 359 5.31 4.30 -2.22
CA TRP A 359 4.69 3.00 -2.44
C TRP A 359 5.60 1.87 -1.95
N PRO A 360 5.10 0.90 -1.19
CA PRO A 360 5.87 -0.30 -0.88
C PRO A 360 6.18 -1.08 -2.17
N ALA A 361 7.26 -1.87 -2.12
CA ALA A 361 7.60 -2.77 -3.23
C ALA A 361 6.58 -3.92 -3.35
N THR A 362 5.90 -4.26 -2.27
CA THR A 362 4.77 -5.18 -2.26
C THR A 362 3.51 -4.50 -2.78
N ILE A 363 2.46 -5.27 -3.09
CA ILE A 363 1.11 -4.72 -3.28
C ILE A 363 0.30 -5.21 -2.08
N PRO A 364 0.25 -4.44 -0.98
CA PRO A 364 -0.30 -4.88 0.29
C PRO A 364 -1.84 -4.91 0.24
N ARG A 365 -2.38 -5.84 -0.54
CA ARG A 365 -3.82 -6.07 -0.77
C ARG A 365 -4.60 -6.29 0.52
N TRP A 366 -3.99 -6.89 1.52
CA TRP A 366 -4.60 -7.09 2.83
C TRP A 366 -4.57 -5.84 3.71
N GLN A 367 -3.82 -4.83 3.28
CA GLN A 367 -3.69 -3.52 3.94
C GLN A 367 -4.04 -2.42 2.93
N PHE A 368 -5.03 -2.68 2.06
CA PHE A 368 -5.29 -1.87 0.87
C PHE A 368 -5.56 -0.40 1.17
N TRP A 369 -6.07 -0.11 2.36
CA TRP A 369 -6.31 1.26 2.82
C TRP A 369 -5.04 2.11 2.92
N ARG A 370 -3.86 1.48 2.97
CA ARG A 370 -2.56 2.16 2.99
C ARG A 370 -1.96 2.39 1.60
N MET A 371 -2.51 1.79 0.54
CA MET A 371 -1.89 1.76 -0.79
C MET A 371 -1.66 3.14 -1.43
N ASN A 372 -2.34 4.19 -0.97
CA ASN A 372 -2.18 5.56 -1.45
C ASN A 372 -1.95 6.60 -0.32
N SER A 373 -1.66 6.16 0.91
CA SER A 373 -1.75 7.04 2.08
C SER A 373 -0.44 7.19 2.85
N ILE A 374 0.64 6.56 2.40
CA ILE A 374 1.94 6.60 3.06
C ILE A 374 2.74 7.77 2.52
N TYR A 375 2.94 8.78 3.35
CA TYR A 375 3.76 9.94 3.05
C TYR A 375 4.99 9.88 3.94
N LEU A 376 6.15 9.98 3.31
CA LEU A 376 7.42 10.13 4.02
C LEU A 376 8.01 11.52 3.70
N PRO A 377 8.92 12.01 4.55
CA PRO A 377 9.61 13.27 4.29
C PRO A 377 10.38 13.22 2.97
N HIS A 378 10.49 14.36 2.28
CA HIS A 378 11.29 14.43 1.05
C HIS A 378 12.77 14.17 1.38
N GLY A 379 13.47 13.38 0.56
CA GLY A 379 14.86 12.98 0.81
C GLY A 379 15.89 14.12 0.78
N ALA A 380 15.44 15.34 0.53
CA ALA A 380 16.26 16.54 0.44
C ALA A 380 16.18 17.43 1.69
N LEU A 381 15.36 17.06 2.66
CA LEU A 381 15.24 17.80 3.92
C LEU A 381 16.54 17.83 4.73
N THR A 382 17.47 16.93 4.43
CA THR A 382 18.75 16.81 5.11
C THR A 382 19.86 16.48 4.14
N GLU A 383 21.08 16.95 4.42
CA GLU A 383 22.25 16.61 3.61
C GLU A 383 22.54 15.11 3.59
N GLU A 384 22.29 14.44 4.72
CA GLU A 384 22.43 13.00 4.92
C GLU A 384 21.11 12.26 4.66
N PRO A 385 21.15 11.00 4.20
CA PRO A 385 19.94 10.19 4.04
C PRO A 385 19.18 10.00 5.34
N LEU A 386 17.88 10.28 5.32
CA LEU A 386 16.96 9.92 6.39
C LEU A 386 16.71 8.41 6.37
N GLU A 387 16.52 7.82 7.55
CA GLU A 387 16.08 6.44 7.69
C GLU A 387 14.61 6.41 8.12
N TYR A 388 13.93 5.30 7.86
CA TYR A 388 12.60 5.07 8.37
C TYR A 388 12.39 3.59 8.72
N GLU A 389 11.62 3.36 9.77
CA GLU A 389 11.30 2.03 10.27
C GLU A 389 9.85 1.92 10.69
N CYS A 390 9.25 0.75 10.44
CA CYS A 390 7.92 0.44 10.94
C CYS A 390 8.02 -0.06 12.38
N THR A 391 7.31 0.61 13.29
CA THR A 391 7.09 0.17 14.67
C THR A 391 5.64 -0.28 14.84
N GLU A 392 5.28 -0.73 16.04
CA GLU A 392 3.90 -1.12 16.33
C GLU A 392 2.93 0.08 16.27
N GLU A 393 3.40 1.29 16.56
CA GLU A 393 2.54 2.48 16.68
C GLU A 393 2.57 3.40 15.46
N SER A 394 3.68 3.42 14.73
CA SER A 394 3.91 4.37 13.63
C SER A 394 5.03 3.92 12.70
N ILE A 395 5.16 4.59 11.56
CA ILE A 395 6.42 4.61 10.81
C ILE A 395 7.26 5.75 11.39
N GLN A 396 8.37 5.42 12.03
CA GLN A 396 9.29 6.40 12.60
C GLN A 396 10.29 6.86 11.54
N ILE A 397 10.55 8.17 11.52
CA ILE A 397 11.58 8.78 10.66
C ILE A 397 12.78 9.09 11.55
N LEU A 398 13.96 8.62 11.15
CA LEU A 398 15.18 8.75 11.92
C LEU A 398 16.24 9.58 11.19
N LYS A 399 16.95 10.39 11.97
CA LYS A 399 18.20 11.04 11.58
C LYS A 399 19.28 10.61 12.57
N TYR A 400 20.29 9.89 12.09
CA TYR A 400 21.35 9.30 12.93
C TYR A 400 20.82 8.45 14.11
N GLY A 401 19.75 7.68 13.88
CA GLY A 401 19.12 6.84 14.92
C GLY A 401 18.24 7.61 15.92
N VAL A 402 18.08 8.93 15.77
CA VAL A 402 17.16 9.73 16.58
C VAL A 402 15.86 9.94 15.81
N VAL A 403 14.72 9.68 16.46
CA VAL A 403 13.40 9.92 15.87
C VAL A 403 13.18 11.42 15.70
N ILE A 404 12.92 11.82 14.46
CA ILE A 404 12.66 13.20 14.07
C ILE A 404 11.25 13.42 13.53
N GLY A 405 10.49 12.35 13.34
CA GLY A 405 9.14 12.40 12.82
C GLY A 405 8.45 11.06 12.90
N GLU A 406 7.14 11.08 12.67
CA GLU A 406 6.30 9.90 12.71
C GLU A 406 5.14 10.01 11.72
N TRP A 407 4.88 8.92 11.01
CA TRP A 407 3.67 8.75 10.20
C TRP A 407 2.72 7.77 10.90
N LYS A 408 1.45 8.14 10.98
CA LYS A 408 0.38 7.34 11.59
C LYS A 408 -0.83 7.31 10.67
N ASP A 409 -1.59 6.23 10.73
CA ASP A 409 -2.89 6.11 10.07
C ASP A 409 -4.01 5.74 11.04
N TRP A 410 -5.24 6.04 10.65
CA TRP A 410 -6.46 5.63 11.34
C TRP A 410 -7.53 5.19 10.34
N MET A 411 -8.50 4.45 10.86
CA MET A 411 -9.70 4.05 10.13
C MET A 411 -10.94 4.66 10.79
N TYR A 412 -11.96 5.01 10.00
CA TYR A 412 -13.23 5.55 10.49
C TYR A 412 -14.40 4.82 9.81
N GLY A 413 -15.17 4.00 10.54
CA GLY A 413 -16.29 3.26 9.93
C GLY A 413 -15.89 2.44 8.70
N PHE A 414 -14.67 1.87 8.74
CA PHE A 414 -14.04 1.25 7.58
C PHE A 414 -14.77 -0.02 7.16
N THR A 415 -15.00 -0.15 5.85
CA THR A 415 -15.51 -1.37 5.22
C THR A 415 -14.66 -1.72 4.02
N GLU A 416 -14.61 -3.00 3.65
CA GLU A 416 -13.89 -3.44 2.44
C GLU A 416 -14.50 -2.95 1.13
N LYS A 417 -15.76 -2.53 1.22
CA LYS A 417 -16.48 -2.01 0.08
C LYS A 417 -16.28 -0.50 0.03
N THR A 418 -15.92 -0.03 -1.16
CA THR A 418 -15.80 1.38 -1.47
C THR A 418 -16.81 1.73 -2.55
N GLU A 419 -17.39 2.93 -2.46
CA GLU A 419 -18.11 3.50 -3.58
C GLU A 419 -17.11 4.10 -4.57
N ALA A 420 -17.41 3.96 -5.86
CA ALA A 420 -16.63 4.54 -6.94
C ALA A 420 -16.37 6.04 -6.72
N ASN A 421 -15.11 6.45 -6.94
CA ASN A 421 -14.64 7.83 -6.82
C ASN A 421 -14.69 8.43 -5.40
N LEU A 422 -15.00 7.64 -4.37
CA LEU A 422 -14.80 8.06 -2.98
C LEU A 422 -13.44 7.56 -2.46
N PRO A 423 -12.71 8.40 -1.69
CA PRO A 423 -11.57 7.91 -0.95
C PRO A 423 -12.04 6.89 0.11
N PRO A 424 -11.21 5.90 0.48
CA PRO A 424 -11.52 5.01 1.59
C PRO A 424 -11.69 5.83 2.88
N ASN A 425 -12.52 5.34 3.81
CA ASN A 425 -12.74 6.00 5.09
C ASN A 425 -11.58 5.77 6.05
N THR A 426 -10.43 6.29 5.67
CA THR A 426 -9.16 6.25 6.40
C THR A 426 -8.55 7.63 6.43
N GLY A 427 -7.56 7.81 7.29
CA GLY A 427 -6.73 9.00 7.23
C GLY A 427 -5.32 8.70 7.68
N SER A 428 -4.42 9.64 7.39
CA SER A 428 -3.03 9.58 7.82
C SER A 428 -2.50 10.97 8.16
N VAL A 429 -1.49 10.99 9.03
CA VAL A 429 -0.74 12.19 9.42
C VAL A 429 0.75 11.88 9.39
N LEU A 430 1.55 12.86 8.99
CA LEU A 430 3.01 12.87 9.14
C LEU A 430 3.40 14.12 9.95
N TYR A 431 4.06 13.89 11.07
CA TYR A 431 4.68 14.93 11.88
C TYR A 431 6.18 14.91 11.70
N LEU A 432 6.79 16.10 11.68
CA LEU A 432 8.24 16.28 11.72
C LEU A 432 8.62 17.31 12.79
N ASN A 433 9.80 17.12 13.39
CA ASN A 433 10.36 18.05 14.35
C ASN A 433 10.48 19.45 13.72
N LYS A 434 9.93 20.44 14.42
CA LYS A 434 9.88 21.84 13.97
C LYS A 434 11.27 22.43 13.72
N GLU A 435 12.27 22.05 14.51
CA GLU A 435 13.64 22.56 14.38
C GLU A 435 14.24 22.21 13.01
N ILE A 436 13.96 21.03 12.47
CA ILE A 436 14.47 20.60 11.15
C ILE A 436 13.88 21.45 10.04
N ILE A 437 12.57 21.68 10.08
CA ILE A 437 11.88 22.50 9.10
C ILE A 437 12.36 23.95 9.20
N GLN A 438 12.56 24.46 10.42
CA GLN A 438 13.05 25.81 10.63
C GLN A 438 14.48 25.99 10.08
N SER A 439 15.39 25.05 10.37
CA SER A 439 16.75 25.10 9.81
C SER A 439 16.73 25.10 8.27
N LEU A 440 15.85 24.30 7.66
CA LEU A 440 15.72 24.28 6.20
C LEU A 440 15.12 25.58 5.64
N CYS A 441 14.12 26.16 6.31
CA CYS A 441 13.59 27.47 5.97
C CYS A 441 14.68 28.55 6.00
N GLU A 442 15.55 28.52 7.01
CA GLU A 442 16.66 29.46 7.17
C GLU A 442 17.73 29.26 6.09
N GLU A 443 18.12 28.02 5.80
CA GLU A 443 19.10 27.67 4.76
C GLU A 443 18.63 28.06 3.35
N MET A 444 17.35 27.83 3.05
CA MET A 444 16.78 28.05 1.73
C MET A 444 16.16 29.45 1.55
N GLU A 445 16.15 30.26 2.61
CA GLU A 445 15.45 31.55 2.68
C GLU A 445 13.97 31.42 2.26
N MET A 446 13.30 30.41 2.81
CA MET A 446 11.90 30.11 2.55
C MET A 446 11.09 30.14 3.84
N THR A 447 9.77 30.08 3.72
CA THR A 447 8.86 29.97 4.86
C THR A 447 8.03 28.70 4.77
N PHE A 448 7.72 28.12 5.92
CA PHE A 448 6.85 26.96 6.01
C PHE A 448 5.38 27.37 5.89
N SER A 449 4.63 26.64 5.09
CA SER A 449 3.20 26.84 4.88
C SER A 449 2.46 25.52 4.69
N TRP A 450 1.14 25.56 4.84
CA TRP A 450 0.26 24.49 4.40
C TRP A 450 -0.45 24.89 3.12
N LEU A 451 -0.49 23.96 2.17
CA LEU A 451 -1.45 23.95 1.08
C LEU A 451 -2.55 22.97 1.45
N CYS A 452 -3.79 23.42 1.48
CA CYS A 452 -4.92 22.62 1.90
C CYS A 452 -5.91 22.43 0.74
N LYS A 453 -6.53 21.26 0.68
CA LYS A 453 -7.56 20.90 -0.30
C LYS A 453 -8.72 20.23 0.42
N ILE A 454 -9.92 20.78 0.27
CA ILE A 454 -11.17 20.13 0.63
C ILE A 454 -11.80 19.58 -0.65
N SER A 455 -11.96 18.27 -0.71
CA SER A 455 -12.70 17.59 -1.78
C SER A 455 -14.11 17.28 -1.28
N CYS A 456 -15.11 17.87 -1.92
CA CYS A 456 -16.52 17.59 -1.72
C CYS A 456 -17.00 16.59 -2.78
N PHE A 457 -17.51 15.45 -2.34
CA PHE A 457 -18.15 14.46 -3.18
C PHE A 457 -19.65 14.52 -2.92
N SER A 458 -20.42 14.93 -3.93
CA SER A 458 -21.88 15.09 -3.81
C SER A 458 -22.65 14.35 -4.90
N ARG A 459 -23.84 13.85 -4.57
CA ARG A 459 -24.80 13.29 -5.53
C ARG A 459 -26.23 13.66 -5.13
N GLU A 460 -27.14 13.76 -6.09
CA GLU A 460 -28.55 14.07 -5.81
C GLU A 460 -29.29 12.82 -5.32
N TYR A 461 -29.01 11.68 -5.96
CA TYR A 461 -29.61 10.39 -5.63
C TYR A 461 -28.54 9.33 -5.36
N SER A 462 -28.86 8.35 -4.50
CA SER A 462 -27.91 7.31 -4.08
C SER A 462 -27.42 6.38 -5.19
N TYR A 463 -28.14 6.32 -6.32
CA TYR A 463 -27.76 5.53 -7.49
C TYR A 463 -26.87 6.30 -8.49
N GLU A 464 -26.65 7.60 -8.27
CA GLU A 464 -25.81 8.42 -9.14
C GLU A 464 -24.34 8.37 -8.73
N LYS A 465 -23.47 8.67 -9.69
CA LYS A 465 -22.04 8.88 -9.43
C LYS A 465 -21.85 10.19 -8.67
N TYR A 466 -20.93 10.19 -7.71
CA TYR A 466 -20.50 11.42 -7.08
C TYR A 466 -19.89 12.37 -8.11
N LYS A 467 -20.26 13.64 -7.98
CA LYS A 467 -19.57 14.78 -8.57
C LYS A 467 -18.59 15.32 -7.55
N THR A 468 -17.39 15.64 -8.00
CA THR A 468 -16.34 16.17 -7.14
C THR A 468 -16.21 17.67 -7.35
N THR A 469 -16.08 18.42 -6.26
CA THR A 469 -15.75 19.84 -6.25
C THR A 469 -14.63 20.07 -5.25
N HIS A 470 -13.66 20.91 -5.60
CA HIS A 470 -12.50 21.18 -4.78
C HIS A 470 -12.51 22.61 -4.27
N PHE A 471 -12.06 22.79 -3.04
CA PHE A 471 -11.81 24.08 -2.42
C PHE A 471 -10.38 24.10 -1.91
N TYR A 472 -9.66 25.18 -2.20
CA TYR A 472 -8.25 25.32 -1.88
C TYR A 472 -8.04 26.50 -0.93
N ASP A 473 -7.09 26.37 -0.04
CA ASP A 473 -6.66 27.45 0.86
C ASP A 473 -5.19 27.26 1.26
N GLN A 474 -4.58 28.32 1.79
CA GLN A 474 -3.18 28.37 2.18
C GLN A 474 -3.01 28.99 3.56
N PHE A 475 -2.18 28.35 4.40
CA PHE A 475 -1.88 28.84 5.75
C PHE A 475 -0.38 29.06 5.91
N GLY A 476 0.02 30.19 6.50
CA GLY A 476 1.44 30.56 6.60
C GLY A 476 2.05 31.15 5.33
N GLY A 477 1.22 31.39 4.30
CA GLY A 477 1.56 32.17 3.11
C GLY A 477 2.16 33.54 3.46
N THR A 478 3.27 33.93 2.83
CA THR A 478 3.82 35.30 2.94
C THR A 478 4.11 35.90 1.58
N ASN A 479 3.53 37.07 1.33
CA ASN A 479 3.77 37.87 0.11
C ASN A 479 5.02 38.75 0.23
N ILE A 480 5.82 38.56 1.29
CA ILE A 480 7.05 39.31 1.49
C ILE A 480 8.09 38.77 0.52
N ILE A 481 8.53 39.63 -0.39
CA ILE A 481 9.69 39.37 -1.24
C ILE A 481 10.91 39.30 -0.32
N LEU A 482 11.40 38.09 -0.08
CA LEU A 482 12.61 37.88 0.70
C LEU A 482 13.82 38.32 -0.16
N PRO A 483 14.78 39.05 0.42
CA PRO A 483 15.85 39.75 -0.31
C PRO A 483 16.80 38.85 -1.10
#